data_AF-A0A3D0PC92-F1
#
_entry.id   AF-A0A3D0PC92-F1
#
_cell.length_a   1.000
_cell.length_b   1.000
_cell.length_c   1.000
_cell.angle_alpha   90.00
_cell.angle_beta   90.00
_cell.angle_gamma   90.00
#
_symmetry.space_group_name_H-M   'P 1'
#
loop_
_entity.id
_entity.type
_entity.pdbx_description
1 polymer ?
#
loop_
_entity_poly.entity_id
_entity_poly.type
_entity_poly.pdbx_seq_one_letter_code
_entity_poly.pdbx_strand_id
1 'polypeptide(L)' 'CVSSQVGCPMACRFCATGKEGLQRSLEPHEIVDQVLTVREVMQRRPSHVVFMGMGEPL' A
#
# COMPACT_ATOMS: atom_id res chain seq x y z
N CYS A 1 -5.90 -5.15 -1.06
CA CYS A 1 -4.57 -4.96 -0.46
C CYS A 1 -4.14 -3.56 -0.84
N VAL A 2 -3.80 -2.70 0.12
CA VAL A 2 -3.37 -1.32 -0.13
C VAL A 2 -1.98 -1.09 0.45
N SER A 3 -1.22 -0.22 -0.20
CA SER A 3 0.07 0.29 0.25
C SER A 3 -0.12 1.54 1.11
N SER A 4 0.75 1.73 2.10
CA SER A 4 0.80 2.93 2.97
C SER A 4 1.99 3.84 2.66
N GLN A 5 3.05 3.32 2.05
CA GLN A 5 4.28 4.06 1.77
C GLN A 5 4.87 3.66 0.41
N VAL A 6 5.70 4.54 -0.14
CA VAL A 6 6.60 4.20 -1.26
C VAL A 6 7.89 3.65 -0.68
N GLY A 7 8.01 2.33 -0.71
CA GLY A 7 9.06 1.60 -0.02
C GLY A 7 8.70 1.30 1.45
N CYS A 8 9.67 0.85 2.24
CA CYS A 8 9.44 0.51 3.66
C CYS A 8 10.73 0.70 4.49
N PRO A 9 10.67 1.38 5.65
CA PRO A 9 11.87 1.67 6.46
C PRO A 9 12.35 0.45 7.27
N MET A 10 11.52 -0.58 7.41
CA MET A 10 11.78 -1.71 8.32
C MET A 10 12.95 -2.61 7.88
N ALA A 11 13.36 -2.55 6.61
CA ALA A 11 14.48 -3.32 6.07
C ALA A 11 14.39 -4.84 6.35
N CYS A 12 13.18 -5.40 6.41
CA CYS A 12 12.95 -6.83 6.62
C CYS A 12 13.67 -7.67 5.54
N ARG A 13 14.59 -8.56 5.95
CA ARG A 13 15.48 -9.32 5.03
C ARG A 13 14.73 -10.15 3.97
N PHE A 14 13.52 -10.59 4.28
CA PHE A 14 12.67 -11.39 3.40
C PHE A 14 11.72 -10.56 2.52
N CYS A 15 11.56 -9.26 2.80
CA CYS A 15 10.62 -8.39 2.10
C CYS A 15 11.32 -7.64 0.97
N ALA A 16 10.80 -7.72 -0.26
CA ALA A 16 11.34 -6.97 -1.40
C ALA A 16 11.26 -5.45 -1.14
N THR A 17 10.11 -4.96 -0.66
CA THR A 17 9.89 -3.55 -0.30
C THR A 17 10.86 -3.05 0.76
N GLY A 18 11.25 -3.90 1.71
CA GLY A 18 12.24 -3.54 2.74
C GLY A 18 13.64 -3.34 2.18
N LYS A 19 14.00 -3.99 1.07
CA LYS A 19 15.31 -3.83 0.42
C LYS A 19 15.45 -2.50 -0.31
N GLU A 20 14.34 -1.93 -0.78
CA GLU A 20 14.31 -0.65 -1.51
C GLU A 20 14.45 0.57 -0.58
N GLY A 21 14.26 0.37 0.74
CA GLY A 21 14.25 1.46 1.72
C GLY A 21 12.96 2.29 1.64
N LEU A 22 12.83 3.30 2.51
CA LEU A 22 11.70 4.23 2.50
C LEU A 22 12.04 5.46 1.66
N GLN A 23 11.18 5.80 0.69
CA GLN A 23 11.27 7.07 -0.02
C GLN A 23 10.38 8.14 0.62
N ARG A 24 9.08 7.82 0.79
CA ARG A 24 8.09 8.72 1.41
C ARG A 24 6.85 7.96 1.84
N SER A 25 6.08 8.57 2.75
CA SER A 25 4.72 8.13 3.04
C SER A 25 3.77 8.52 1.91
N LEU A 26 2.71 7.73 1.73
CA LEU A 26 1.62 8.09 0.83
C LEU A 26 0.68 9.08 1.53
N GLU A 27 0.18 10.03 0.76
CA GLU A 27 -0.87 10.92 1.21
C GLU A 27 -2.21 10.17 1.30
N PRO A 28 -3.15 10.60 2.16
CA PRO A 28 -4.42 9.89 2.34
C PRO A 28 -5.20 9.67 1.04
N HIS A 29 -5.13 10.64 0.11
CA HIS A 29 -5.79 10.53 -1.19
C HIS A 29 -5.17 9.45 -2.08
N GLU A 30 -3.85 9.24 -2.02
CA GLU A 30 -3.15 8.18 -2.78
C GLU A 30 -3.52 6.78 -2.28
N ILE A 31 -3.83 6.64 -0.98
CA ILE A 31 -4.29 5.36 -0.39
C ILE A 31 -5.75 5.09 -0.78
N VAL A 32 -6.61 6.12 -0.72
CA VAL A 32 -8.02 5.99 -1.12
C VAL A 32 -8.14 5.68 -2.61
N ASP A 33 -7.34 6.31 -3.45
CA ASP A 33 -7.35 6.12 -4.90
C ASP A 33 -7.08 4.66 -5.32
N GLN A 34 -6.22 3.94 -4.59
CA GLN A 34 -6.01 2.50 -4.80
C GLN A 34 -7.31 1.70 -4.66
N VAL A 35 -8.16 2.05 -3.69
CA VAL A 35 -9.44 1.35 -3.47
C VAL A 35 -10.46 1.73 -4.55
N LEU A 36 -10.51 3.00 -4.94
CA LEU A 36 -11.42 3.49 -5.98
C LEU A 36 -11.07 2.89 -7.34
N THR A 37 -9.79 2.84 -7.68
CA THR A 37 -9.28 2.22 -8.91
C THR A 37 -9.65 0.74 -8.96
N VAL A 38 -9.43 -0.03 -7.88
CA VAL A 38 -9.81 -1.45 -7.84
C VAL A 38 -11.32 -1.64 -7.98
N ARG A 39 -12.13 -0.78 -7.33
CA ARG A 39 -13.60 -0.82 -7.47
C ARG A 39 -14.02 -0.63 -8.93
N GLU A 40 -13.42 0.33 -9.63
CA GLU A 40 -13.73 0.65 -11.03
C GLU A 40 -13.27 -0.46 -11.98
N VAL A 41 -12.05 -0.97 -11.82
CA VAL A 41 -11.51 -2.07 -12.63
C VAL A 41 -12.33 -3.35 -12.45
N MET A 42 -12.71 -3.68 -11.21
CA MET A 42 -13.43 -4.92 -10.90
C MET A 42 -14.95 -4.79 -11.08
N GLN A 43 -15.46 -3.58 -11.35
CA GLN A 43 -16.90 -3.27 -11.42
C GLN A 43 -17.69 -3.79 -10.20
N ARG A 44 -17.04 -3.86 -9.04
CA ARG A 44 -17.61 -4.40 -7.80
C ARG A 44 -17.03 -3.67 -6.60
N ARG A 45 -17.87 -3.45 -5.59
CA ARG A 45 -17.41 -2.90 -4.30
C ARG A 45 -16.49 -3.89 -3.57
N PRO A 46 -15.28 -3.47 -3.15
CA PRO A 46 -14.45 -4.27 -2.26
C PRO A 46 -15.16 -4.51 -0.92
N SER A 47 -15.21 -5.75 -0.45
CA SER A 47 -15.81 -6.11 0.85
C SER A 47 -14.82 -5.97 2.01
N HIS A 48 -13.52 -6.07 1.74
CA HIS A 48 -12.46 -5.99 2.75
C HIS A 48 -11.27 -5.20 2.21
N VAL A 49 -10.62 -4.44 3.09
CA VAL A 49 -9.37 -3.71 2.82
C VAL A 49 -8.36 -4.14 3.88
N VAL A 50 -7.14 -4.46 3.43
CA VAL A 50 -6.03 -4.88 4.28
C VAL A 50 -4.79 -4.06 3.91
N PHE A 51 -4.07 -3.57 4.94
CA PHE A 51 -2.81 -2.85 4.82
C PHE A 51 -1.64 -3.84 4.84
N MET A 52 -1.44 -4.52 3.72
CA MET A 52 -0.37 -5.51 3.52
C MET A 52 0.34 -5.32 2.18
N GLY A 53 0.22 -4.11 1.62
CA GLY A 53 0.94 -3.71 0.41
C GLY A 53 2.36 -3.27 0.75
N MET A 54 2.82 -2.19 0.11
CA MET A 54 4.11 -1.58 0.41
C MET A 54 4.00 -0.61 1.59
N GLY A 55 4.96 -0.68 2.52
CA GLY A 55 5.08 0.23 3.66
C GLY A 55 4.77 -0.42 5.01
N GLU A 56 5.16 0.30 6.07
CA GLU A 56 4.72 0.03 7.44
C GLU A 56 3.57 1.00 7.77
N PRO A 57 2.38 0.52 8.17
CA PRO A 57 1.24 1.39 8.45
C PRO A 57 1.32 2.20 9.76
N LEU A 58 2.21 1.82 10.68
CA LEU A 58 2.38 2.40 12.03
C LEU A 58 3.59 3.32 12.14
#